data_AF-A0A377UTJ5-F1
#
_entry.id   AF-A0A377UTJ5-F1
#
_cell.length_a   1.000
_cell.length_b   1.000
_cell.length_c   1.000
_cell.angle_alpha   90.00
_cell.angle_beta   90.00
_cell.angle_gamma   90.00
#
_symmetry.space_group_name_H-M   'P 1'
#
loop_
_entity.id
_entity.type
_entity.pdbx_description
1 polymer ?
#
loop_
_entity_poly.entity_id
_entity_poly.type
_entity_poly.pdbx_seq_one_letter_code
_entity_poly.pdbx_strand_id
1 'polypeptide(L)'
;MRFYRPLGQISALTFDLDDTLYDNRPVIDRTMHESLAFVRSYHPSLSQFDAHELNQLRQTLLAAEPEIYHDVTVWRHRALELGMRNAGLSAEAAKAGADAAMEHFAHWRSRVDVPQETHDTLAKPGEEVAAGGDYQWQRPPGTVRSERLFPLRAARRAGWPLQAVCRHVPPCGGASECCRSGRFCTSAMI
;
A
#
# COMPACT_ATOMS: atom_id res chain seq x y z
N MET A 1 24.62 4.62 -28.62
CA MET A 1 24.98 5.97 -28.13
C MET A 1 24.30 6.14 -26.76
N ARG A 2 25.05 6.42 -25.69
CA ARG A 2 24.49 6.64 -24.33
C ARG A 2 24.39 8.14 -24.10
N PHE A 3 23.19 8.63 -23.78
CA PHE A 3 22.95 10.02 -23.40
C PHE A 3 22.87 10.11 -21.88
N TYR A 4 23.78 10.88 -21.27
CA TYR A 4 23.71 11.21 -19.86
C TYR A 4 23.11 12.62 -19.72
N ARG A 5 22.00 12.73 -18.99
CA ARG A 5 21.41 14.02 -18.64
C ARG A 5 22.03 14.50 -17.32
N PRO A 6 22.50 15.76 -17.23
CA PRO A 6 22.88 16.34 -15.95
C PRO A 6 21.68 16.32 -15.01
N LEU A 7 21.88 15.90 -13.76
CA LEU A 7 20.85 16.04 -12.73
C LEU A 7 20.68 17.54 -12.46
N GLY A 8 19.49 18.06 -12.75
CA GLY A 8 19.10 19.41 -12.34
C GLY A 8 18.85 19.48 -10.84
N GLN A 9 18.37 20.63 -10.37
CA GLN A 9 18.00 20.80 -8.97
C GLN A 9 16.89 19.82 -8.59
N ILE A 10 17.15 18.98 -7.57
CA ILE A 10 16.18 18.04 -7.01
C ILE A 10 15.32 18.80 -5.99
N SER A 11 14.02 18.85 -6.23
CA SER A 11 13.05 19.53 -5.36
C SER A 11 12.28 18.57 -4.44
N ALA A 12 12.27 17.27 -4.77
CA ALA A 12 11.60 16.24 -3.99
C ALA A 12 12.24 14.88 -4.22
N LEU A 13 12.19 14.03 -3.20
CA LEU A 13 12.48 12.60 -3.26
C LEU A 13 11.24 11.85 -2.79
N THR A 14 10.82 10.85 -3.55
CA THR A 14 9.74 9.93 -3.18
C THR A 14 10.35 8.56 -2.96
N PHE A 15 10.11 7.98 -1.79
CA PHE A 15 10.54 6.63 -1.48
C PHE A 15 9.34 5.70 -1.60
N ASP A 16 9.58 4.53 -2.19
CA ASP A 16 8.67 3.42 -1.99
C ASP A 16 8.72 2.95 -0.52
N LEU A 17 7.73 2.18 -0.08
CA LEU A 17 7.67 1.65 1.28
C LEU A 17 8.30 0.25 1.36
N ASP A 18 7.72 -0.69 0.62
CA ASP A 18 8.08 -2.10 0.67
C ASP A 18 9.49 -2.32 0.10
N ASP A 19 10.33 -3.10 0.79
CA ASP A 19 11.72 -3.40 0.42
C ASP A 19 12.64 -2.17 0.24
N THR A 20 12.15 -0.98 0.62
CA THR A 20 12.91 0.28 0.65
C THR A 20 13.08 0.78 2.07
N LEU A 21 11.98 0.90 2.82
CA LEU A 21 12.01 1.39 4.21
C LEU A 21 12.04 0.27 5.25
N TYR A 22 11.62 -0.93 4.88
CA TYR A 22 11.64 -2.14 5.70
C TYR A 22 11.71 -3.41 4.84
N ASP A 23 12.10 -4.54 5.43
CA ASP A 23 12.04 -5.85 4.79
C ASP A 23 10.58 -6.34 4.74
N ASN A 24 10.00 -6.43 3.54
CA ASN A 24 8.58 -6.76 3.37
C ASN A 24 8.31 -8.28 3.49
N ARG A 25 9.31 -9.13 3.24
CA ARG A 25 9.13 -10.60 3.24
C ARG A 25 8.53 -11.15 4.53
N PRO A 26 9.10 -10.89 5.74
CA PRO A 26 8.53 -11.41 6.97
C PRO A 26 7.13 -10.85 7.28
N VAL A 27 6.82 -9.63 6.80
CA VAL A 27 5.49 -9.02 6.97
C VAL A 27 4.47 -9.78 6.12
N ILE A 28 4.78 -10.07 4.85
CA ILE A 28 3.90 -10.80 3.94
C ILE A 28 3.71 -12.24 4.40
N ASP A 29 4.78 -12.94 4.77
CA ASP A 29 4.72 -14.33 5.22
C ASP A 29 3.80 -14.48 6.44
N ARG A 30 3.99 -13.61 7.44
CA ARG A 30 3.12 -13.59 8.62
C ARG A 30 1.68 -13.22 8.27
N THR A 31 1.49 -12.21 7.43
CA THR A 31 0.14 -11.79 7.00
C THR A 31 -0.60 -12.93 6.32
N MET A 32 0.06 -13.63 5.40
CA MET A 32 -0.52 -14.77 4.69
C MET A 32 -0.85 -15.92 5.64
N HIS A 33 0.06 -16.26 6.56
CA HIS A 33 -0.17 -17.29 7.56
C HIS A 33 -1.41 -16.99 8.42
N GLU A 34 -1.46 -15.80 9.00
CA GLU A 34 -2.51 -15.37 9.91
C GLU A 34 -3.86 -15.20 9.20
N SER A 35 -3.87 -14.68 7.97
CA SER A 35 -5.09 -14.59 7.16
C SER A 35 -5.66 -15.95 6.79
N LEU A 36 -4.83 -16.93 6.42
CA LEU A 36 -5.30 -18.28 6.10
C LEU A 36 -5.81 -19.00 7.35
N ALA A 37 -5.12 -18.85 8.49
CA ALA A 37 -5.59 -19.36 9.77
C ALA A 37 -6.97 -18.80 10.14
N PHE A 38 -7.16 -17.49 9.97
CA PHE A 38 -8.45 -16.84 10.19
C PHE A 38 -9.56 -17.45 9.32
N VAL A 39 -9.35 -17.55 8.00
CA VAL A 39 -10.35 -18.10 7.07
C VAL A 39 -10.73 -19.53 7.43
N ARG A 40 -9.75 -20.38 7.75
CA ARG A 40 -9.98 -21.78 8.19
C ARG A 40 -10.82 -21.87 9.45
N SER A 41 -10.63 -20.92 10.38
CA SER A 41 -11.38 -20.86 11.64
C SER A 41 -12.77 -20.26 11.50
N TYR A 42 -13.04 -19.53 10.41
CA TYR A 42 -14.29 -18.78 10.23
C TYR A 42 -15.51 -19.69 10.06
N HIS A 43 -15.36 -20.81 9.35
CA HIS A 43 -16.45 -21.76 9.14
C HIS A 43 -15.92 -23.20 8.93
N PRO A 44 -16.58 -24.26 9.44
CA PRO A 44 -16.10 -25.64 9.32
C PRO A 44 -15.83 -26.11 7.88
N SER A 45 -16.63 -25.64 6.91
CA SER A 45 -16.43 -25.97 5.49
C SER A 45 -15.16 -25.37 4.88
N LEU A 46 -14.54 -24.40 5.54
CA LEU A 46 -13.29 -23.75 5.10
C LEU A 46 -12.05 -24.32 5.79
N SER A 47 -12.18 -25.36 6.62
CA SER A 47 -11.07 -25.92 7.41
C SER A 47 -9.87 -26.37 6.57
N GLN A 48 -10.08 -26.72 5.30
CA GLN A 48 -9.04 -27.12 4.36
C GLN A 48 -8.61 -26.00 3.39
N PHE A 49 -9.23 -24.82 3.46
CA PHE A 49 -8.93 -23.71 2.56
C PHE A 49 -7.46 -23.31 2.67
N ASP A 50 -6.77 -23.15 1.55
CA ASP A 50 -5.33 -22.89 1.55
C ASP A 50 -4.91 -21.80 0.54
N ALA A 51 -3.60 -21.50 0.52
CA ALA A 51 -3.04 -20.50 -0.38
C ALA A 51 -3.18 -20.90 -1.86
N HIS A 52 -3.17 -22.20 -2.16
CA HIS A 52 -3.27 -22.71 -3.53
C HIS A 52 -4.68 -22.47 -4.07
N GLU A 53 -5.70 -22.82 -3.29
CA GLU A 53 -7.10 -22.57 -3.61
C GLU A 53 -7.36 -21.07 -3.80
N LEU A 54 -6.89 -20.22 -2.87
CA LEU A 54 -7.02 -18.77 -3.01
C LEU A 54 -6.40 -18.24 -4.31
N ASN A 55 -5.21 -18.73 -4.67
CA ASN A 55 -4.55 -18.32 -5.91
C ASN A 55 -5.32 -18.80 -7.15
N GLN A 56 -5.84 -20.03 -7.15
CA GLN A 56 -6.67 -20.53 -8.24
C GLN A 56 -7.91 -19.65 -8.45
N LEU A 57 -8.61 -19.29 -7.37
CA LEU A 57 -9.78 -18.40 -7.41
C LEU A 57 -9.42 -17.01 -7.94
N ARG A 58 -8.25 -16.47 -7.57
CA ARG A 58 -7.74 -15.22 -8.14
C ARG A 58 -7.52 -15.33 -9.64
N GLN A 59 -6.92 -16.42 -10.13
CA GLN A 59 -6.73 -16.64 -11.56
C GLN A 59 -8.06 -16.78 -12.31
N THR A 60 -9.05 -17.47 -11.73
CA THR A 60 -10.41 -17.54 -12.29
C THR A 60 -11.03 -16.15 -12.44
N LEU A 61 -10.93 -15.31 -11.41
CA LEU A 61 -11.44 -13.93 -11.47
C LEU A 61 -10.70 -13.08 -12.50
N LEU A 62 -9.38 -13.23 -12.61
CA LEU A 62 -8.58 -12.50 -13.60
C LEU A 62 -8.95 -12.88 -15.03
N ALA A 63 -9.22 -14.17 -15.28
CA ALA A 63 -9.67 -14.63 -16.59
C ALA A 63 -11.04 -14.09 -16.98
N ALA A 64 -11.95 -13.94 -16.00
CA ALA A 64 -13.29 -13.39 -16.23
C ALA A 64 -13.29 -11.86 -16.34
N GLU A 65 -12.44 -11.18 -15.56
CA GLU A 65 -12.37 -9.73 -15.43
C GLU A 65 -10.91 -9.25 -15.48
N PRO A 66 -10.31 -9.13 -16.68
CA PRO A 66 -8.88 -8.84 -16.83
C PRO A 66 -8.40 -7.56 -16.14
N GLU A 67 -9.26 -6.54 -16.02
CA GLU A 67 -8.93 -5.24 -15.39
C GLU A 67 -8.86 -5.29 -13.86
N ILE A 68 -9.28 -6.40 -13.21
CA ILE A 68 -9.30 -6.51 -11.75
C ILE A 68 -7.90 -6.44 -11.12
N TYR A 69 -6.85 -6.75 -11.89
CA TYR A 69 -5.45 -6.75 -11.41
C TYR A 69 -4.98 -5.37 -10.91
N HIS A 70 -5.61 -4.28 -11.37
CA HIS A 70 -5.30 -2.93 -10.93
C HIS A 70 -5.71 -2.65 -9.47
N ASP A 71 -6.66 -3.43 -8.93
CA ASP A 71 -7.13 -3.30 -7.55
C ASP A 71 -6.95 -4.62 -6.79
N VAL A 72 -5.73 -4.82 -6.30
CA VAL A 72 -5.33 -6.03 -5.55
C VAL A 72 -6.17 -6.25 -4.27
N THR A 73 -6.78 -5.20 -3.71
CA THR A 73 -7.63 -5.30 -2.53
C THR A 73 -8.97 -5.91 -2.91
N VAL A 74 -9.62 -5.36 -3.95
CA VAL A 74 -10.87 -5.91 -4.49
C VAL A 74 -10.65 -7.32 -5.03
N TRP A 75 -9.53 -7.57 -5.71
CA TRP A 75 -9.22 -8.88 -6.24
C TRP A 75 -9.13 -9.95 -5.15
N ARG A 76 -8.42 -9.66 -4.05
CA ARG A 76 -8.31 -10.57 -2.90
C ARG A 76 -9.66 -10.76 -2.20
N HIS A 77 -10.41 -9.68 -1.96
CA HIS A 77 -11.73 -9.74 -1.34
C HIS A 77 -12.69 -10.63 -2.13
N ARG A 78 -12.79 -10.43 -3.45
CA ARG A 78 -13.67 -11.22 -4.31
C ARG A 78 -13.25 -12.69 -4.40
N ALA A 79 -11.94 -12.97 -4.38
CA ALA A 79 -11.45 -14.34 -4.34
C ALA A 79 -11.85 -15.06 -3.04
N LEU A 80 -11.78 -14.37 -1.90
CA LEU A 80 -12.24 -14.88 -0.61
C LEU A 80 -13.76 -15.10 -0.61
N GLU A 81 -14.55 -14.13 -1.08
CA GLU A 81 -16.00 -14.28 -1.17
C GLU A 81 -16.38 -15.48 -2.05
N LEU A 82 -15.75 -15.62 -3.23
CA LEU A 82 -15.98 -16.74 -4.13
C LEU A 82 -15.62 -18.09 -3.47
N GLY A 83 -14.49 -18.17 -2.77
CA GLY A 83 -14.11 -19.38 -2.03
C GLY A 83 -15.15 -19.76 -0.97
N MET A 84 -15.67 -18.77 -0.25
CA MET A 84 -16.73 -18.99 0.74
C MET A 84 -18.05 -19.45 0.10
N ARG A 85 -18.43 -18.92 -1.06
CA ARG A 85 -19.59 -19.41 -1.82
C ARG A 85 -19.41 -20.85 -2.28
N ASN A 86 -18.22 -21.18 -2.80
CA ASN A 86 -17.89 -22.53 -3.25
C ASN A 86 -17.92 -23.53 -2.09
N ALA A 87 -17.57 -23.08 -0.88
CA ALA A 87 -17.68 -23.85 0.35
C ALA A 87 -19.12 -23.94 0.93
N GLY A 88 -20.13 -23.44 0.21
CA GLY A 88 -21.55 -23.58 0.53
C GLY A 88 -22.16 -22.49 1.41
N LEU A 89 -21.44 -21.40 1.70
CA LEU A 89 -22.00 -20.28 2.46
C LEU A 89 -22.99 -19.49 1.60
N SER A 90 -24.00 -18.91 2.25
CA SER A 90 -24.93 -18.00 1.56
C SER A 90 -24.19 -16.79 1.00
N ALA A 91 -24.77 -16.20 -0.05
CA ALA A 91 -25.15 -14.80 0.04
C ALA A 91 -24.25 -13.85 0.87
N GLU A 92 -24.89 -13.52 1.96
CA GLU A 92 -24.56 -12.55 2.96
C GLU A 92 -23.45 -13.09 3.87
N ALA A 93 -23.45 -14.39 4.17
CA ALA A 93 -22.46 -15.02 5.03
C ALA A 93 -21.05 -15.01 4.41
N ALA A 94 -20.95 -15.30 3.12
CA ALA A 94 -19.68 -15.26 2.39
C ALA A 94 -19.14 -13.83 2.24
N LYS A 95 -20.02 -12.86 1.96
CA LYS A 95 -19.64 -11.45 1.92
C LYS A 95 -19.11 -10.98 3.28
N ALA A 96 -19.85 -11.27 4.35
CA ALA A 96 -19.44 -10.92 5.71
C ALA A 96 -18.11 -11.59 6.11
N GLY A 97 -17.89 -12.84 5.70
CA GLY A 97 -16.63 -13.53 5.96
C GLY A 97 -15.47 -12.95 5.17
N ALA A 98 -15.68 -12.58 3.90
CA ALA A 98 -14.66 -11.91 3.09
C ALA A 98 -14.29 -10.53 3.67
N ASP A 99 -15.29 -9.76 4.12
CA ASP A 99 -15.07 -8.48 4.82
C ASP A 99 -14.21 -8.69 6.08
N ALA A 100 -14.58 -9.65 6.94
CA ALA A 100 -13.83 -9.95 8.16
C ALA A 100 -12.40 -10.45 7.88
N ALA A 101 -12.22 -11.30 6.86
CA ALA A 101 -10.91 -11.77 6.45
C ALA A 101 -10.02 -10.64 5.92
N MET A 102 -10.59 -9.67 5.20
CA MET A 102 -9.86 -8.50 4.71
C MET A 102 -9.51 -7.52 5.83
N GLU A 103 -10.34 -7.37 6.85
CA GLU A 103 -9.99 -6.63 8.06
C GLU A 103 -8.81 -7.29 8.80
N HIS A 104 -8.83 -8.62 8.94
CA HIS A 104 -7.72 -9.37 9.54
C HIS A 104 -6.43 -9.26 8.72
N PHE A 105 -6.54 -9.35 7.39
CA PHE A 105 -5.41 -9.12 6.47
C PHE A 105 -4.82 -7.71 6.64
N ALA A 106 -5.66 -6.68 6.66
CA ALA A 106 -5.22 -5.28 6.83
C ALA A 106 -4.54 -5.06 8.19
N HIS A 107 -5.04 -5.69 9.25
CA HIS A 107 -4.39 -5.68 10.55
C HIS A 107 -2.96 -6.19 10.44
N TRP A 108 -2.74 -7.41 9.95
CA TRP A 108 -1.40 -8.00 9.90
C TRP A 108 -0.46 -7.32 8.90
N ARG A 109 -0.99 -6.86 7.76
CA ARG A 109 -0.22 -6.16 6.72
C ARG A 109 0.33 -4.81 7.19
N SER A 110 -0.38 -4.16 8.12
CA SER A 110 0.03 -2.88 8.71
C SER A 110 1.00 -3.01 9.90
N ARG A 111 1.22 -4.23 10.41
CA ARG A 111 2.16 -4.48 11.52
C ARG A 111 3.60 -4.55 11.03
N VAL A 112 4.11 -3.46 10.49
CA VAL A 112 5.49 -3.34 10.04
C VAL A 112 6.40 -2.92 11.19
N ASP A 113 7.61 -3.46 11.20
CA ASP A 113 8.70 -2.94 12.04
C ASP A 113 9.67 -2.22 11.12
N VAL A 114 9.87 -0.93 11.34
CA VAL A 114 10.73 -0.08 10.53
C VAL A 114 12.02 0.12 11.30
N PRO A 115 13.18 -0.30 10.76
CA PRO A 115 14.45 -0.16 11.44
C PRO A 115 14.70 1.28 11.88
N GLN A 116 15.29 1.45 13.07
CA GLN A 116 15.65 2.78 13.59
C GLN A 116 16.58 3.52 12.62
N GLU A 117 17.47 2.81 11.93
CA GLU A 117 18.33 3.38 10.89
C GLU A 117 17.55 4.04 9.75
N THR A 118 16.41 3.47 9.34
CA THR A 118 15.52 4.08 8.36
C THR A 118 14.94 5.39 8.88
N HIS A 119 14.47 5.40 10.14
CA HIS A 119 13.99 6.62 10.78
C HIS A 119 15.07 7.70 10.88
N ASP A 120 16.27 7.31 11.29
CA ASP A 120 17.41 8.22 11.44
C ASP A 120 17.83 8.81 10.09
N THR A 121 17.80 7.99 9.03
CA THR A 121 18.12 8.41 7.66
C THR A 121 17.09 9.39 7.12
N LEU A 122 15.79 9.13 7.33
CA LEU A 122 14.72 10.02 6.89
C LEU A 122 14.61 11.30 7.74
N ALA A 123 15.11 11.29 8.97
CA ALA A 123 15.12 12.44 9.86
C ALA A 123 16.26 13.43 9.58
N LYS A 124 17.30 13.00 8.85
CA LYS A 124 18.36 13.91 8.41
C LYS A 124 17.74 14.96 7.49
N PRO A 125 17.98 16.26 7.73
CA PRO A 125 17.76 17.28 6.72
C PRO A 125 18.45 16.82 5.43
N GLY A 126 17.90 17.16 4.27
CA GLY A 126 18.54 16.90 2.97
C GLY A 126 19.83 17.71 2.76
N GLU A 127 20.72 17.75 3.77
CA GLU A 127 22.10 18.16 3.63
C GLU A 127 22.83 17.02 2.91
N GLU A 128 23.06 17.28 1.62
CA GLU A 128 23.99 16.56 0.75
C GLU A 128 23.86 15.04 0.74
N VAL A 129 23.03 14.54 -0.18
CA VAL A 129 23.37 13.28 -0.85
C VAL A 129 24.63 13.58 -1.68
N ALA A 130 25.80 13.40 -1.06
CA ALA A 130 27.11 13.64 -1.64
C ALA A 130 27.36 12.69 -2.82
N ALA A 131 26.94 13.08 -4.02
CA ALA A 131 27.64 12.70 -5.23
C ALA A 131 28.80 13.70 -5.37
N GLY A 132 30.04 13.20 -5.31
CA GLY A 132 31.26 14.01 -5.16
C GLY A 132 31.29 15.29 -6.01
N GLY A 133 31.39 16.41 -5.32
CA GLY A 133 31.56 17.76 -5.86
C GLY A 133 31.25 18.79 -4.78
N ASP A 134 32.20 19.68 -4.47
CA ASP A 134 32.08 20.77 -3.49
C ASP A 134 30.82 21.64 -3.74
N TYR A 135 29.70 21.37 -3.06
CA TYR A 135 28.52 22.22 -3.13
C TYR A 135 27.95 22.51 -1.74
N GLN A 136 28.55 23.52 -1.10
CA GLN A 136 28.09 24.08 0.16
C GLN A 136 26.63 24.58 0.04
N TRP A 137 25.69 23.86 0.63
CA TRP A 137 24.28 24.25 0.66
C TRP A 137 24.05 25.37 1.68
N GLN A 138 23.88 26.61 1.21
CA GLN A 138 23.33 27.67 2.05
C GLN A 138 21.81 27.64 2.02
N ARG A 139 21.23 27.57 3.22
CA ARG A 139 19.78 27.60 3.45
C ARG A 139 19.22 28.99 3.13
N PRO A 140 18.23 29.14 2.22
CA PRO A 140 17.64 30.44 1.96
C PRO A 140 16.82 30.92 3.18
N PRO A 141 16.84 32.21 3.52
CA PRO A 141 16.08 32.74 4.63
C PRO A 141 14.58 32.78 4.27
N GLY A 142 13.73 32.11 5.06
CA GLY A 142 12.27 32.23 4.96
C GLY A 142 11.45 30.96 5.14
N THR A 143 12.05 29.76 5.23
CA THR A 143 11.26 28.53 5.34
C THR A 143 10.78 28.28 6.78
N VAL A 144 9.49 28.55 6.99
CA VAL A 144 8.73 28.23 8.20
C VAL A 144 8.80 26.73 8.48
N ARG A 145 9.09 26.37 9.74
CA ARG A 145 8.97 25.00 10.27
C ARG A 145 7.55 24.47 10.01
N SER A 146 7.38 23.43 9.18
CA SER A 146 6.17 22.61 9.27
C SER A 146 6.47 21.39 10.14
N GLU A 147 5.96 21.47 11.36
CA GLU A 147 5.83 20.32 12.23
C GLU A 147 4.76 19.38 11.67
N ARG A 148 5.02 18.07 11.80
CA ARG A 148 4.03 16.98 11.92
C ARG A 148 3.16 16.69 10.68
N LEU A 149 3.53 15.65 9.93
CA LEU A 149 2.58 14.92 9.09
C LEU A 149 1.69 14.04 9.98
N PHE A 150 0.53 14.58 10.32
CA PHE A 150 -0.58 13.91 10.99
C PHE A 150 -1.26 12.88 10.07
N PRO A 151 -1.75 11.74 10.60
CA PRO A 151 -2.54 10.80 9.82
C PRO A 151 -3.92 11.39 9.45
N LEU A 152 -4.38 11.10 8.23
CA LEU A 152 -5.56 11.61 7.51
C LEU A 152 -6.91 11.59 8.26
N ARG A 153 -7.01 10.94 9.43
CA ARG A 153 -8.22 10.98 10.28
C ARG A 153 -8.39 12.30 11.03
N ALA A 154 -7.32 13.05 11.28
CA ALA A 154 -7.39 14.35 11.97
C ALA A 154 -7.96 15.48 11.09
N ALA A 155 -7.66 15.47 9.79
CA ALA A 155 -8.07 16.52 8.85
C ALA A 155 -9.60 16.58 8.62
N ARG A 156 -10.31 15.44 8.67
CA ARG A 156 -11.78 15.41 8.51
C ARG A 156 -12.54 15.97 9.71
N ARG A 157 -12.03 15.85 10.94
CA ARG A 157 -12.67 16.43 12.14
C ARG A 157 -12.53 17.96 12.21
N ALA A 158 -11.55 18.53 11.50
CA ALA A 158 -11.24 19.96 11.51
C ALA A 158 -11.90 20.77 10.38
N GLY A 159 -12.73 20.16 9.53
CA GLY A 159 -13.54 20.89 8.53
C GLY A 159 -12.76 21.46 7.34
N TRP A 160 -11.59 20.91 7.00
CA TRP A 160 -10.80 21.41 5.87
C TRP A 160 -11.30 20.88 4.51
N PRO A 161 -11.35 21.73 3.46
CA PRO A 161 -11.82 21.32 2.14
C PRO A 161 -10.79 20.43 1.42
N LEU A 162 -11.28 19.38 0.76
CA LEU A 162 -10.52 18.30 0.09
C LEU A 162 -9.52 18.75 -1.00
N GLN A 163 -9.50 20.02 -1.39
CA GLN A 163 -8.64 20.53 -2.45
C GLN A 163 -7.19 20.83 -2.01
N ALA A 164 -6.88 20.80 -0.72
CA ALA A 164 -5.55 21.16 -0.21
C ALA A 164 -4.49 20.04 -0.27
N VAL A 165 -4.86 18.80 -0.62
CA VAL A 165 -3.93 17.65 -0.55
C VAL A 165 -3.19 17.37 -1.88
N CYS A 166 -3.61 17.95 -3.01
CA CYS A 166 -3.10 17.54 -4.33
C CYS A 166 -2.35 18.62 -5.14
N ARG A 167 -1.93 19.74 -4.56
CA ARG A 167 -1.09 20.70 -5.30
C ARG A 167 0.38 20.33 -5.16
N HIS A 168 0.92 19.75 -6.24
CA HIS A 168 2.33 19.55 -6.64
C HIS A 168 2.70 18.09 -6.99
N VAL A 169 1.88 17.43 -7.82
CA VAL A 169 2.31 16.25 -8.59
C VAL A 169 2.19 16.60 -10.08
N PRO A 170 3.25 16.48 -10.91
CA PRO A 170 3.15 16.77 -12.34
C PRO A 170 2.26 15.73 -13.06
N PRO A 171 1.68 16.07 -14.22
CA PRO A 171 0.67 15.25 -14.86
C PRO A 171 1.30 14.04 -15.55
N CYS A 172 1.31 12.89 -14.87
CA CYS A 172 1.24 11.61 -15.56
C CYS A 172 -0.23 11.35 -15.90
N GLY A 173 -0.53 11.17 -17.20
CA GLY A 173 -1.88 10.95 -17.69
C GLY A 173 -2.55 9.78 -16.96
N GLY A 174 -3.67 10.06 -16.28
CA GLY A 174 -4.54 9.05 -15.65
C GLY A 174 -4.76 9.18 -14.14
N ALA A 175 -4.05 10.06 -13.41
CA ALA A 175 -4.15 10.12 -11.93
C ALA A 175 -5.45 10.71 -11.35
N SER A 176 -6.32 11.32 -12.18
CA SER A 176 -7.53 12.01 -11.71
C SER A 176 -8.62 11.07 -11.15
N GLU A 177 -8.57 9.77 -11.45
CA GLU A 177 -9.48 8.75 -10.90
C GLU A 177 -8.95 8.08 -9.63
N CYS A 178 -7.63 7.99 -9.47
CA CYS A 178 -7.00 7.38 -8.29
C CYS A 178 -7.22 8.24 -7.03
N CYS A 179 -7.06 9.57 -7.15
CA CYS A 179 -7.33 10.52 -6.06
C CYS A 179 -8.82 10.60 -5.67
N ARG A 180 -9.74 10.27 -6.59
CA ARG A 180 -11.19 10.35 -6.31
C ARG A 180 -11.72 9.13 -5.56
N SER A 181 -11.02 7.99 -5.63
CA SER A 181 -11.47 6.71 -5.06
C SER A 181 -10.75 6.28 -3.77
N GLY A 182 -9.69 6.99 -3.35
CA GLY A 182 -8.98 6.67 -2.10
C GLY A 182 -8.23 5.33 -2.13
N ARG A 183 -7.86 4.84 -3.31
CA ARG A 183 -7.16 3.57 -3.48
C ARG A 183 -5.66 3.77 -3.51
N PHE A 184 -4.94 2.94 -2.76
CA PHE A 184 -3.49 2.82 -2.83
C PHE A 184 -3.13 1.80 -3.91
N CYS A 185 -2.31 2.20 -4.90
CA CYS A 185 -1.54 1.26 -5.69
C CYS A 185 -0.45 0.68 -4.79
N THR A 186 -0.68 -0.49 -4.22
CA THR A 186 0.37 -1.30 -3.60
C THR A 186 0.63 -2.48 -4.51
N SER A 187 1.68 -2.36 -5.31
CA SER A 187 2.28 -3.51 -5.99
C SER A 187 3.14 -4.23 -4.95
N ALA A 188 2.50 -5.03 -4.11
CA ALA A 188 3.19 -5.89 -3.17
C ALA A 188 2.70 -7.31 -3.39
N MET A 189 3.50 -8.02 -4.20
CA MET A 189 3.57 -9.47 -4.36
C MET A 189 2.30 -10.17 -4.87
N ILE A 190 2.55 -10.94 -5.93
CA ILE A 190 1.69 -12.01 -6.46
C ILE A 190 1.26 -12.92 -5.31
#